data_AF-A0A3D8ST57-F1
#
_entry.id   AF-A0A3D8ST57-F1
#
_cell.length_a   1.000
_cell.length_b   1.000
_cell.length_c   1.000
_cell.angle_alpha   90.00
_cell.angle_beta   90.00
_cell.angle_gamma   90.00
#
_symmetry.space_group_name_H-M   'P 1'
#
loop_
_entity.id
_entity.type
_entity.pdbx_description
1 polymer ?
#
loop_
_entity_poly.entity_id
_entity_poly.type
_entity_poly.pdbx_seq_one_letter_code
_entity_poly.pdbx_strand_id
1 'polypeptide(L)'
;MASPQSILERLPLDILEWAVALLPLPDICSLRLVSRSLAARSSQRAFRGYFITKAVRWTSVEQMQELVNFTQSGELGCLLQRLTIIGVVPTTGRSDASIALLTEALVNLRLNSTNGCVQSLSLLVRGQDGTDDMLLTIKATGRSPVWRRDWRQVWQAAAQTFEVVCSALAESGLAIQQLDIFSGIHRCSLACDQFAPILDGMDLSKPLQNLISMSLSLSHYVPVIQYDQSLESYGEGGTRSVEDVGRLLALCPQLESLGLAGRIVHGWERSAC
;
A
#
# COMPACT_ATOMS: atom_id res chain seq x y z
N MET A 1 4.66 -21.87 -49.09
CA MET A 1 4.36 -23.08 -48.29
C MET A 1 3.93 -22.59 -46.92
N ALA A 2 2.68 -22.85 -46.50
CA ALA A 2 2.20 -22.41 -45.19
C ALA A 2 2.84 -23.29 -44.10
N SER A 3 3.54 -22.68 -43.14
CA SER A 3 4.04 -23.38 -41.97
C SER A 3 2.87 -24.04 -41.24
N PRO A 4 2.98 -25.31 -40.80
CA PRO A 4 1.89 -25.97 -40.09
C PRO A 4 1.63 -25.21 -38.79
N GLN A 5 0.47 -24.54 -38.71
CA GLN A 5 0.04 -23.88 -37.49
C GLN A 5 -0.15 -24.93 -36.39
N SER A 6 0.41 -24.67 -35.22
CA SER A 6 0.28 -25.58 -34.07
C SER A 6 -1.20 -25.74 -33.68
N ILE A 7 -1.56 -26.87 -33.08
CA ILE A 7 -2.94 -27.11 -32.60
C ILE A 7 -3.39 -25.99 -31.66
N LEU A 8 -2.47 -25.46 -30.84
CA LEU A 8 -2.72 -24.34 -29.93
C LEU A 8 -3.11 -23.05 -30.67
N GLU A 9 -2.52 -22.79 -31.84
CA GLU A 9 -2.84 -21.62 -32.67
C GLU A 9 -4.19 -21.73 -33.38
N ARG A 10 -4.78 -22.93 -33.42
CA ARG A 10 -6.10 -23.17 -34.02
C ARG A 10 -7.24 -23.16 -33.01
N LEU A 11 -6.94 -23.18 -31.71
CA LEU A 11 -7.96 -23.08 -30.67
C LEU A 11 -8.69 -21.74 -30.77
N PRO A 12 -10.00 -21.65 -30.46
CA PRO A 12 -10.68 -20.38 -30.23
C PRO A 12 -9.98 -19.57 -29.13
N LEU A 13 -10.05 -18.23 -29.20
CA LEU A 13 -9.36 -17.37 -28.23
C LEU A 13 -9.81 -17.64 -26.81
N ASP A 14 -11.11 -17.84 -26.59
CA ASP A 14 -11.65 -18.10 -25.25
C ASP A 14 -11.07 -19.38 -24.64
N ILE A 15 -10.96 -20.46 -25.42
CA ILE A 15 -10.40 -21.73 -24.94
C ILE A 15 -8.90 -21.59 -24.63
N LEU A 16 -8.17 -20.87 -25.47
CA LEU A 16 -6.75 -20.59 -25.22
C LEU A 16 -6.56 -19.73 -23.96
N GLU A 17 -7.37 -18.69 -23.78
CA GLU A 17 -7.32 -17.83 -22.58
C GLU A 17 -7.63 -18.61 -21.31
N TRP A 18 -8.61 -19.52 -21.35
CA TRP A 18 -8.88 -20.42 -20.23
C TRP A 18 -7.68 -21.31 -19.91
N ALA A 19 -7.01 -21.86 -20.92
CA ALA A 19 -5.79 -22.65 -20.69
C ALA A 19 -4.64 -21.78 -20.13
N VAL A 20 -4.43 -20.58 -20.68
CA VAL A 20 -3.41 -19.62 -20.21
C VAL A 20 -3.69 -19.17 -18.76
N ALA A 21 -4.95 -19.00 -18.37
CA ALA A 21 -5.33 -18.63 -17.01
C ALA A 21 -4.97 -19.70 -15.95
N LEU A 22 -4.73 -20.94 -16.36
CA LEU A 22 -4.30 -22.03 -15.46
C LEU A 22 -2.78 -22.12 -15.33
N LEU A 23 -2.03 -21.39 -16.16
CA LEU A 23 -0.56 -21.40 -16.15
C LEU A 23 -0.01 -20.30 -15.23
N PRO A 24 1.07 -20.56 -14.48
CA PRO A 24 1.80 -19.51 -13.77
C PRO A 24 2.52 -18.59 -14.77
N LEU A 25 2.80 -17.35 -14.36
CA LEU A 25 3.43 -16.33 -15.22
C LEU A 25 4.69 -16.82 -15.99
N PRO A 26 5.65 -17.55 -15.38
CA PRO A 26 6.82 -18.05 -16.11
C PRO A 26 6.45 -18.94 -17.30
N ASP A 27 5.46 -19.81 -17.14
CA ASP A 27 5.01 -20.73 -18.19
C ASP A 27 4.28 -19.98 -19.31
N ILE A 28 3.53 -18.93 -18.97
CA ILE A 28 2.93 -18.05 -19.98
C ILE A 28 4.03 -17.32 -20.76
N CYS A 29 5.06 -16.84 -20.09
CA CYS A 29 6.22 -16.23 -20.75
C CYS A 29 6.90 -17.22 -21.69
N SER A 30 7.13 -18.47 -21.26
CA SER A 30 7.67 -19.53 -22.13
C SER A 30 6.75 -19.83 -23.31
N LEU A 31 5.43 -19.87 -23.12
CA LEU A 31 4.45 -20.06 -24.19
C LEU A 31 4.51 -18.93 -25.23
N ARG A 32 4.70 -17.68 -24.78
CA ARG A 32 4.86 -16.52 -25.66
C ARG A 32 6.14 -16.58 -26.50
N LEU A 33 7.14 -17.35 -26.09
CA LEU A 33 8.38 -17.52 -26.86
C LEU A 33 8.25 -18.58 -27.98
N VAL A 34 7.18 -19.39 -28.00
CA VAL A 34 6.97 -20.46 -28.99
C VAL A 34 6.72 -19.90 -30.39
N SER A 35 5.86 -18.88 -30.52
CA SER A 35 5.59 -18.22 -31.80
C SER A 35 5.03 -16.82 -31.60
N ARG A 36 5.17 -15.94 -32.60
CA ARG A 36 4.58 -14.58 -32.54
C ARG A 36 3.05 -14.61 -32.45
N SER A 37 2.41 -15.61 -33.06
CA SER A 37 0.96 -15.80 -33.00
C SER A 37 0.53 -16.16 -31.58
N LEU A 38 1.17 -17.15 -30.96
CA LEU A 38 0.91 -17.50 -29.58
C LEU A 38 1.27 -16.37 -28.62
N ALA A 39 2.34 -15.62 -28.88
CA ALA A 39 2.68 -14.44 -28.10
C ALA A 39 1.52 -13.43 -28.08
N ALA A 40 1.01 -13.05 -29.25
CA ALA A 40 -0.09 -12.09 -29.35
C ALA A 40 -1.38 -12.61 -28.69
N ARG A 41 -1.65 -13.91 -28.82
CA ARG A 41 -2.89 -14.52 -28.33
C ARG A 41 -2.88 -14.83 -26.83
N SER A 42 -1.73 -15.18 -26.26
CA SER A 42 -1.56 -15.45 -24.82
C SER A 42 -1.25 -14.19 -24.00
N SER A 43 -1.00 -13.05 -24.65
CA SER A 43 -0.78 -11.75 -23.98
C SER A 43 -2.09 -10.98 -23.70
N GLN A 44 -3.23 -11.67 -23.70
CA GLN A 44 -4.54 -11.06 -23.50
C GLN A 44 -4.87 -11.00 -22.00
N ARG A 45 -6.11 -11.32 -21.62
CA ARG A 45 -6.67 -11.00 -20.30
C ARG A 45 -5.93 -11.71 -19.18
N ALA A 46 -5.68 -13.02 -19.33
CA ALA A 46 -5.02 -13.81 -18.31
C ALA A 46 -3.61 -13.30 -17.99
N PHE A 47 -2.79 -13.09 -19.02
CA PHE A 47 -1.44 -12.56 -18.86
C PHE A 47 -1.42 -11.13 -18.31
N ARG A 48 -2.27 -10.24 -18.83
CA ARG A 48 -2.40 -8.87 -18.33
C ARG A 48 -2.82 -8.82 -16.86
N GLY A 49 -3.59 -9.81 -16.41
CA GLY A 49 -4.02 -9.97 -15.03
C GLY A 49 -2.88 -9.95 -14.01
N TYR A 50 -1.70 -10.48 -14.38
CA TYR A 50 -0.52 -10.54 -13.52
C TYR A 50 0.10 -9.16 -13.19
N PHE A 51 -0.27 -8.12 -13.93
CA PHE A 51 0.29 -6.77 -13.80
C PHE A 51 -0.70 -5.78 -13.17
N ILE A 52 -1.91 -6.23 -12.83
CA ILE A 52 -2.96 -5.41 -12.22
C ILE A 52 -2.61 -5.06 -10.77
N THR A 53 -1.82 -5.90 -10.09
CA THR A 53 -1.47 -5.73 -8.67
C THR A 53 0.03 -5.80 -8.46
N LYS A 54 0.57 -4.89 -7.67
CA LYS A 54 1.99 -4.86 -7.29
C LYS A 54 2.12 -4.44 -5.84
N ALA A 55 3.01 -5.11 -5.12
CA ALA A 55 3.41 -4.72 -3.78
C ALA A 55 4.91 -4.41 -3.78
N VAL A 56 5.31 -3.32 -3.13
CA VAL A 56 6.71 -2.90 -3.02
C VAL A 56 7.03 -2.43 -1.62
N ARG A 57 8.26 -2.67 -1.18
CA ARG A 57 8.80 -2.08 0.06
C ARG A 57 9.44 -0.74 -0.26
N TRP A 58 8.95 0.34 0.34
CA TRP A 58 9.51 1.68 0.10
C TRP A 58 10.93 1.83 0.64
N THR A 59 11.34 1.01 1.61
CA THR A 59 12.70 1.01 2.16
C THR A 59 13.75 0.34 1.27
N SER A 60 13.34 -0.40 0.22
CA SER A 60 14.26 -1.06 -0.72
C SER A 60 14.37 -0.22 -1.99
N VAL A 61 15.52 0.42 -2.17
CA VAL A 61 15.83 1.23 -3.35
C VAL A 61 15.72 0.38 -4.63
N GLU A 62 16.10 -0.90 -4.57
CA GLU A 62 16.01 -1.82 -5.70
C GLU A 62 14.56 -2.03 -6.13
N GLN A 63 13.65 -2.33 -5.20
CA GLN A 63 12.22 -2.50 -5.51
C GLN A 63 11.57 -1.20 -6.00
N MET A 64 12.02 -0.06 -5.49
CA MET A 64 11.55 1.25 -5.94
C MET A 64 12.01 1.56 -7.37
N GLN A 65 13.27 1.26 -7.70
CA GLN A 65 13.78 1.38 -9.06
C GLN A 65 13.09 0.41 -10.02
N GLU A 66 12.82 -0.82 -9.58
CA GLU A 66 12.02 -1.78 -10.33
C GLU A 66 10.61 -1.24 -10.60
N LEU A 67 9.98 -0.57 -9.63
CA LEU A 67 8.67 0.04 -9.80
C LEU A 67 8.72 1.18 -10.84
N VAL A 68 9.74 2.03 -10.79
CA VAL A 68 9.95 3.07 -11.80
C VAL A 68 10.04 2.45 -13.18
N ASN A 69 10.94 1.48 -13.38
CA ASN A 69 11.12 0.79 -14.66
C ASN A 69 9.82 0.11 -15.12
N PHE A 70 9.12 -0.54 -14.21
CA PHE A 70 7.86 -1.24 -14.48
C PHE A 70 6.74 -0.31 -14.98
N THR A 71 6.74 0.95 -14.55
CA THR A 71 5.68 1.93 -14.85
C THR A 71 5.99 2.83 -16.05
N GLN A 72 7.17 2.67 -16.67
CA GLN A 72 7.57 3.44 -17.84
C GLN A 72 6.59 3.29 -19.02
N SER A 73 6.63 4.26 -19.94
CA SER A 73 5.79 4.25 -21.13
C SER A 73 6.05 3.00 -21.99
N GLY A 74 4.98 2.32 -22.38
CA GLY A 74 5.05 1.07 -23.15
C GLY A 74 5.19 -0.19 -22.31
N GLU A 75 5.47 -0.07 -21.01
CA GLU A 75 5.56 -1.20 -20.09
C GLU A 75 4.19 -1.65 -19.57
N LEU A 76 4.12 -2.92 -19.13
CA LEU A 76 2.88 -3.52 -18.64
C LEU A 76 2.43 -2.98 -17.29
N GLY A 77 3.30 -2.26 -16.55
CA GLY A 77 2.91 -1.64 -15.29
C GLY A 77 1.95 -0.47 -15.43
N CYS A 78 1.73 0.04 -16.64
CA CYS A 78 0.64 0.97 -16.92
C CYS A 78 -0.76 0.34 -16.75
N LEU A 79 -0.83 -0.99 -16.61
CA LEU A 79 -2.05 -1.74 -16.29
C LEU A 79 -2.30 -1.85 -14.78
N LEU A 80 -1.39 -1.34 -13.95
CA LEU A 80 -1.48 -1.42 -12.50
C LEU A 80 -2.73 -0.69 -12.01
N GLN A 81 -3.59 -1.41 -11.29
CA GLN A 81 -4.79 -0.88 -10.67
C GLN A 81 -4.70 -0.89 -9.15
N ARG A 82 -3.89 -1.80 -8.57
CA ARG A 82 -3.76 -1.99 -7.13
C ARG A 82 -2.30 -1.95 -6.72
N LEU A 83 -1.91 -0.90 -6.00
CA LEU A 83 -0.57 -0.73 -5.46
C LEU A 83 -0.59 -0.92 -3.95
N THR A 84 0.35 -1.71 -3.44
CA THR A 84 0.55 -1.88 -2.00
C THR A 84 1.95 -1.40 -1.63
N ILE A 85 2.02 -0.40 -0.76
CA ILE A 85 3.29 0.11 -0.24
C ILE A 85 3.51 -0.47 1.16
N ILE A 86 4.66 -1.11 1.34
CA ILE A 86 5.01 -1.85 2.55
C ILE A 86 6.13 -1.12 3.29
N GLY A 87 5.85 -0.69 4.53
CA GLY A 87 6.86 -0.31 5.50
C GLY A 87 7.51 -1.52 6.17
N VAL A 88 8.76 -1.36 6.58
CA VAL A 88 9.54 -2.42 7.21
C VAL A 88 9.90 -2.05 8.65
N VAL A 89 9.81 -3.05 9.54
CA VAL A 89 10.26 -2.97 10.93
C VAL A 89 11.53 -3.81 11.10
N PRO A 90 12.59 -3.29 11.76
CA PRO A 90 12.72 -1.91 12.24
C PRO A 90 12.84 -0.92 11.08
N THR A 91 12.32 0.28 11.27
CA THR A 91 12.43 1.31 10.24
C THR A 91 13.81 1.93 10.21
N THR A 92 14.32 2.21 9.02
CA THR A 92 15.60 2.92 8.77
C THR A 92 15.43 4.44 8.75
N GLY A 93 14.21 4.94 8.94
CA GLY A 93 13.90 6.37 8.83
C GLY A 93 13.47 6.79 7.42
N ARG A 94 12.96 8.01 7.31
CA ARG A 94 12.57 8.64 6.05
C ARG A 94 13.77 8.70 5.10
N SER A 95 13.55 8.32 3.84
CA SER A 95 14.57 8.36 2.79
C SER A 95 14.05 9.21 1.63
N ASP A 96 14.67 10.37 1.41
CA ASP A 96 14.28 11.26 0.30
C ASP A 96 14.52 10.61 -1.06
N ALA A 97 15.52 9.73 -1.18
CA ALA A 97 15.72 8.93 -2.38
C ALA A 97 14.53 8.00 -2.66
N SER A 98 13.96 7.39 -1.61
CA SER A 98 12.81 6.50 -1.75
C SER A 98 11.53 7.29 -2.08
N ILE A 99 11.37 8.49 -1.52
CA ILE A 99 10.29 9.41 -1.87
C ILE A 99 10.41 9.79 -3.35
N ALA A 100 11.59 10.22 -3.81
CA ALA A 100 11.80 10.62 -5.20
C ALA A 100 11.48 9.49 -6.19
N LEU A 101 11.94 8.26 -5.92
CA LEU A 101 11.62 7.10 -6.76
C LEU A 101 10.13 6.74 -6.72
N LEU A 102 9.47 6.86 -5.56
CA LEU A 102 8.03 6.66 -5.47
C LEU A 102 7.30 7.73 -6.29
N THR A 103 7.65 9.00 -6.11
CA THR A 103 7.09 10.13 -6.86
C THR A 103 7.21 9.88 -8.36
N GLU A 104 8.40 9.47 -8.84
CA GLU A 104 8.63 9.16 -10.25
C GLU A 104 7.74 8.02 -10.76
N ALA A 105 7.63 6.92 -10.01
CA ALA A 105 6.74 5.82 -10.36
C ALA A 105 5.27 6.24 -10.40
N LEU A 106 4.82 7.08 -9.46
CA LEU A 106 3.44 7.58 -9.43
C LEU A 106 3.18 8.59 -10.57
N VAL A 107 4.17 9.40 -10.95
CA VAL A 107 4.11 10.27 -12.14
C VAL A 107 3.98 9.43 -13.41
N ASN A 108 4.78 8.37 -13.54
CA ASN A 108 4.69 7.43 -14.66
C ASN A 108 3.28 6.82 -14.75
N LEU A 109 2.71 6.37 -13.63
CA LEU A 109 1.35 5.86 -13.59
C LEU A 109 0.33 6.93 -14.01
N ARG A 110 0.49 8.18 -13.54
CA ARG A 110 -0.40 9.29 -13.91
C ARG A 110 -0.37 9.57 -15.41
N LEU A 111 0.81 9.48 -16.03
CA LEU A 111 1.01 9.81 -17.44
C LEU A 111 0.66 8.65 -18.38
N ASN A 112 0.90 7.40 -17.97
CA ASN A 112 0.85 6.24 -18.86
C ASN A 112 -0.34 5.29 -18.59
N SER A 113 -0.96 5.35 -17.41
CA SER A 113 -2.12 4.51 -17.12
C SER A 113 -3.35 4.99 -17.89
N THR A 114 -4.24 4.06 -18.24
CA THR A 114 -5.44 4.32 -19.07
C THR A 114 -6.28 5.53 -18.62
N ASN A 115 -6.40 5.76 -17.30
CA ASN A 115 -7.17 6.87 -16.74
C ASN A 115 -6.30 7.85 -15.91
N GLY A 116 -4.97 7.73 -15.96
CA GLY A 116 -4.06 8.49 -15.09
C GLY A 116 -4.34 8.34 -13.59
N CYS A 117 -4.91 7.19 -13.19
CA CYS A 117 -5.44 6.93 -11.86
C CYS A 117 -5.17 5.47 -11.47
N VAL A 118 -4.91 5.25 -10.18
CA VAL A 118 -4.82 3.91 -9.56
C VAL A 118 -6.11 3.64 -8.80
N GLN A 119 -6.72 2.48 -9.03
CA GLN A 119 -8.00 2.12 -8.42
C GLN A 119 -7.87 1.95 -6.90
N SER A 120 -6.80 1.31 -6.43
CA SER A 120 -6.58 1.09 -5.00
C SER A 120 -5.12 1.28 -4.61
N LEU A 121 -4.92 2.03 -3.54
CA LEU A 121 -3.64 2.17 -2.86
C LEU A 121 -3.78 1.67 -1.42
N SER A 122 -2.90 0.76 -1.01
CA SER A 122 -2.93 0.16 0.33
C SER A 122 -1.59 0.32 1.03
N LEU A 123 -1.64 0.69 2.31
CA LEU A 123 -0.46 0.82 3.16
C LEU A 123 -0.38 -0.34 4.12
N LEU A 124 0.78 -0.98 4.17
CA LEU A 124 1.07 -2.10 5.05
C LEU A 124 2.39 -1.88 5.80
N VAL A 125 2.57 -2.60 6.92
CA VAL A 125 3.82 -2.69 7.67
C VAL A 125 4.15 -4.16 7.88
N ARG A 126 5.41 -4.56 7.68
CA ARG A 126 5.90 -5.93 7.85
C ARG A 126 7.25 -5.97 8.57
N GLY A 127 7.58 -7.12 9.17
CA GLY A 127 8.93 -7.37 9.66
C GLY A 127 9.93 -7.55 8.51
N GLN A 128 11.21 -7.26 8.77
CA GLN A 128 12.30 -7.36 7.79
C GLN A 128 12.47 -8.77 7.20
N ASP A 129 12.18 -9.81 7.99
CA ASP A 129 12.31 -11.21 7.58
C ASP A 129 11.14 -11.71 6.70
N GLY A 130 10.20 -10.82 6.34
CA GLY A 130 9.05 -11.17 5.49
C GLY A 130 8.05 -12.12 6.16
N THR A 131 8.29 -12.52 7.40
CA THR A 131 7.33 -13.21 8.23
C THR A 131 6.22 -12.20 8.59
N ASP A 132 5.03 -12.39 8.01
CA ASP A 132 3.77 -11.87 8.59
C ASP A 132 3.67 -12.28 10.07
N ASP A 133 4.41 -13.33 10.45
CA ASP A 133 4.57 -13.80 11.81
C ASP A 133 5.17 -12.78 12.77
N MET A 134 6.03 -11.80 12.42
CA MET A 134 6.41 -10.82 13.47
C MET A 134 5.22 -10.01 14.02
N LEU A 135 4.12 -9.89 13.26
CA LEU A 135 2.84 -9.34 13.72
C LEU A 135 1.88 -10.41 14.33
N LEU A 136 2.11 -11.71 14.07
CA LEU A 136 1.30 -12.85 14.52
C LEU A 136 1.94 -13.77 15.60
N THR A 137 3.27 -13.94 15.64
CA THR A 137 4.12 -14.48 16.73
C THR A 137 4.17 -13.57 17.97
N ILE A 138 3.24 -12.63 18.10
CA ILE A 138 2.66 -12.30 19.41
C ILE A 138 1.63 -13.40 19.80
N LYS A 139 1.97 -14.66 19.57
CA LYS A 139 1.25 -15.81 20.12
C LYS A 139 2.08 -16.37 21.28
N ALA A 140 1.66 -15.95 22.47
CA ALA A 140 1.45 -16.85 23.60
C ALA A 140 2.60 -17.79 24.02
N THR A 141 3.86 -17.35 23.98
CA THR A 141 4.88 -17.92 24.87
C THR A 141 5.26 -16.87 25.89
N GLY A 142 4.70 -16.99 27.10
CA GLY A 142 4.83 -16.02 28.20
C GLY A 142 6.23 -15.93 28.81
N ARG A 143 7.30 -15.84 27.99
CA ARG A 143 8.69 -15.83 28.45
C ARG A 143 9.61 -14.88 27.67
N SER A 144 9.12 -13.72 27.23
CA SER A 144 10.03 -12.64 26.80
C SER A 144 9.51 -11.27 27.24
N PRO A 145 10.31 -10.43 27.94
CA PRO A 145 9.90 -9.09 28.40
C PRO A 145 9.90 -8.02 27.29
N VAL A 146 9.99 -8.40 26.02
CA VAL A 146 10.20 -7.49 24.87
C VAL A 146 8.90 -6.80 24.40
N TRP A 147 7.73 -7.23 24.90
CA TRP A 147 6.38 -6.77 24.53
C TRP A 147 6.20 -5.25 24.37
N ARG A 148 6.88 -4.42 25.18
CA ARG A 148 6.68 -2.96 25.17
C ARG A 148 7.44 -2.22 24.06
N ARG A 149 8.49 -2.80 23.47
CA ARG A 149 9.38 -2.08 22.54
C ARG A 149 9.03 -2.30 21.07
N ASP A 150 8.52 -3.48 20.71
CA ASP A 150 8.28 -3.83 19.30
C ASP A 150 7.10 -3.06 18.69
N TRP A 151 6.06 -2.81 19.48
CA TRP A 151 4.85 -2.15 18.99
C TRP A 151 5.08 -0.67 18.62
N ARG A 152 5.98 0.01 19.34
CA ARG A 152 6.39 1.38 19.00
C ARG A 152 7.07 1.44 17.64
N GLN A 153 7.87 0.43 17.30
CA GLN A 153 8.53 0.36 16.00
C GLN A 153 7.52 0.12 14.86
N VAL A 154 6.47 -0.69 15.12
CA VAL A 154 5.36 -0.87 14.16
C VAL A 154 4.63 0.44 13.90
N TRP A 155 4.31 1.20 14.95
CA TRP A 155 3.67 2.52 14.80
C TRP A 155 4.58 3.53 14.11
N GLN A 156 5.87 3.55 14.45
CA GLN A 156 6.82 4.44 13.80
C GLN A 156 6.96 4.09 12.32
N ALA A 157 7.02 2.80 11.97
CA ALA A 157 7.02 2.36 10.59
C ALA A 157 5.70 2.71 9.87
N ALA A 158 4.55 2.62 10.54
CA ALA A 158 3.26 3.03 10.00
C ALA A 158 3.22 4.53 9.70
N ALA A 159 3.64 5.37 10.66
CA ALA A 159 3.71 6.82 10.50
C ALA A 159 4.63 7.22 9.34
N GLN A 160 5.83 6.65 9.27
CA GLN A 160 6.76 6.94 8.18
C GLN A 160 6.28 6.42 6.83
N THR A 161 5.65 5.25 6.79
CA THR A 161 5.05 4.74 5.55
C THR A 161 3.95 5.66 5.05
N PHE A 162 3.11 6.15 5.95
CA PHE A 162 2.06 7.11 5.63
C PHE A 162 2.67 8.43 5.12
N GLU A 163 3.65 9.00 5.83
CA GLU A 163 4.34 10.23 5.45
C GLU A 163 5.01 10.13 4.06
N VAL A 164 5.78 9.07 3.81
CA VAL A 164 6.48 8.83 2.53
C VAL A 164 5.47 8.75 1.38
N VAL A 165 4.37 8.01 1.56
CA VAL A 165 3.37 7.85 0.51
C VAL A 165 2.58 9.13 0.27
N CYS A 166 2.18 9.84 1.33
CA CYS A 166 1.51 11.13 1.20
C CYS A 166 2.41 12.17 0.50
N SER A 167 3.71 12.19 0.83
CA SER A 167 4.68 13.08 0.16
C SER A 167 4.72 12.80 -1.35
N ALA A 168 4.90 11.53 -1.71
CA ALA A 168 4.97 11.15 -3.11
C ALA A 168 3.64 11.33 -3.86
N LEU A 169 2.49 11.13 -3.21
CA LEU A 169 1.18 11.40 -3.78
C LEU A 169 0.96 12.89 -4.03
N ALA A 170 1.29 13.74 -3.06
CA ALA A 170 1.16 15.19 -3.20
C ALA A 170 2.01 15.72 -4.36
N GLU A 171 3.26 15.28 -4.46
CA GLU A 171 4.17 15.68 -5.54
C GLU A 171 3.76 15.13 -6.91
N SER A 172 3.37 13.85 -6.97
CA SER A 172 2.99 13.22 -8.23
C SER A 172 1.61 13.64 -8.73
N GLY A 173 0.70 14.04 -7.84
CA GLY A 173 -0.69 14.35 -8.15
C GLY A 173 -1.46 13.17 -8.76
N LEU A 174 -1.03 11.92 -8.51
CA LEU A 174 -1.71 10.73 -8.99
C LEU A 174 -3.07 10.58 -8.30
N ALA A 175 -4.16 10.54 -9.06
CA ALA A 175 -5.49 10.32 -8.52
C ALA A 175 -5.67 8.87 -8.03
N ILE A 176 -6.36 8.70 -6.91
CA ILE A 176 -6.72 7.38 -6.36
C ILE A 176 -8.21 7.28 -6.07
N GLN A 177 -8.78 6.08 -6.22
CA GLN A 177 -10.21 5.82 -5.95
C GLN A 177 -10.45 5.13 -4.61
N GLN A 178 -9.51 4.29 -4.17
CA GLN A 178 -9.59 3.56 -2.91
C GLN A 178 -8.28 3.72 -2.15
N LEU A 179 -8.38 4.02 -0.86
CA LEU A 179 -7.24 4.16 0.05
C LEU A 179 -7.45 3.29 1.29
N ASP A 180 -6.55 2.35 1.51
CA ASP A 180 -6.49 1.54 2.72
C ASP A 180 -5.26 1.91 3.55
N ILE A 181 -5.47 2.40 4.76
CA ILE A 181 -4.44 2.76 5.72
C ILE A 181 -4.47 1.73 6.85
N PHE A 182 -3.68 0.67 6.66
CA PHE A 182 -3.40 -0.39 7.64
C PHE A 182 -4.62 -1.20 8.12
N SER A 183 -5.74 -1.18 7.40
CA SER A 183 -6.99 -1.82 7.85
C SER A 183 -6.86 -3.35 7.91
N GLY A 184 -6.14 -3.93 6.93
CA GLY A 184 -5.91 -5.37 6.81
C GLY A 184 -4.87 -5.95 7.77
N ILE A 185 -4.19 -5.11 8.57
CA ILE A 185 -3.14 -5.58 9.48
C ILE A 185 -3.65 -5.63 10.90
N HIS A 186 -3.61 -6.82 11.50
CA HIS A 186 -3.88 -6.96 12.91
C HIS A 186 -2.88 -6.14 13.73
N ARG A 187 -3.45 -5.34 14.63
CA ARG A 187 -2.78 -4.46 15.58
C ARG A 187 -2.17 -3.20 14.97
N CYS A 188 -1.73 -3.15 13.71
CA CYS A 188 -1.19 -1.91 13.12
C CYS A 188 -2.25 -0.81 13.02
N SER A 189 -1.87 0.41 13.41
CA SER A 189 -2.71 1.60 13.38
C SER A 189 -1.84 2.84 13.22
N LEU A 190 -2.42 3.90 12.69
CA LEU A 190 -1.83 5.22 12.67
C LEU A 190 -2.35 6.02 13.86
N ALA A 191 -1.46 6.72 14.57
CA ALA A 191 -1.87 7.63 15.63
C ALA A 191 -2.47 8.91 15.01
N CYS A 192 -3.57 9.40 15.58
CA CYS A 192 -4.31 10.51 14.96
C CYS A 192 -3.51 11.82 14.89
N ASP A 193 -2.53 12.02 15.78
CA ASP A 193 -1.64 13.17 15.78
C ASP A 193 -0.66 13.20 14.59
N GLN A 194 -0.54 12.10 13.84
CA GLN A 194 0.30 12.02 12.64
C GLN A 194 -0.35 12.66 11.42
N PHE A 195 -1.66 12.95 11.44
CA PHE A 195 -2.34 13.58 10.30
C PHE A 195 -2.03 15.07 10.20
N ALA A 196 -2.09 15.82 11.31
CA ALA A 196 -1.82 17.26 11.32
C ALA A 196 -0.54 17.68 10.58
N PRO A 197 0.65 17.13 10.90
CA PRO A 197 1.89 17.56 10.26
C PRO A 197 1.92 17.28 8.75
N ILE A 198 1.22 16.22 8.31
CA ILE A 198 1.13 15.86 6.89
C ILE A 198 0.14 16.77 6.16
N LEU A 199 -1.03 17.02 6.75
CA LEU A 199 -2.06 17.88 6.18
C LEU A 199 -1.66 19.36 6.16
N ASP A 200 -0.80 19.79 7.08
CA ASP A 200 -0.24 21.15 7.11
C ASP A 200 0.91 21.33 6.10
N GLY A 201 1.67 20.26 5.84
CA GLY A 201 2.86 20.31 5.00
C GLY A 201 2.63 19.96 3.52
N MET A 202 1.51 19.36 3.15
CA MET A 202 1.30 18.76 1.82
C MET A 202 -0.10 19.02 1.26
N ASP A 203 -0.20 19.26 -0.05
CA ASP A 203 -1.48 19.35 -0.75
C ASP A 203 -1.93 17.98 -1.29
N LEU A 204 -2.86 17.36 -0.57
CA LEU A 204 -3.49 16.09 -0.96
C LEU A 204 -4.83 16.26 -1.67
N SER A 205 -5.24 17.50 -2.00
CA SER A 205 -6.55 17.76 -2.62
C SER A 205 -6.70 17.07 -3.98
N LYS A 206 -5.68 17.12 -4.84
CA LYS A 206 -5.74 16.50 -6.18
C LYS A 206 -5.73 14.97 -6.13
N PRO A 207 -4.81 14.30 -5.41
CA PRO A 207 -4.83 12.83 -5.31
C PRO A 207 -6.15 12.27 -4.76
N LEU A 208 -6.74 12.95 -3.77
CA LEU A 208 -7.91 12.48 -3.03
C LEU A 208 -9.26 12.96 -3.58
N GLN A 209 -9.25 13.86 -4.58
CA GLN A 209 -10.48 14.45 -5.14
C GLN A 209 -11.51 13.39 -5.60
N ASN A 210 -11.02 12.29 -6.19
CA ASN A 210 -11.85 11.22 -6.75
C ASN A 210 -11.90 9.97 -5.85
N LEU A 211 -11.51 10.12 -4.58
CA LEU A 211 -11.51 9.01 -3.63
C LEU A 211 -12.96 8.64 -3.27
N ILE A 212 -13.34 7.40 -3.56
CA ILE A 212 -14.70 6.84 -3.35
C ILE A 212 -14.74 6.03 -2.05
N SER A 213 -13.66 5.31 -1.73
CA SER A 213 -13.60 4.46 -0.54
C SER A 213 -12.33 4.68 0.26
N MET A 214 -12.47 4.80 1.57
CA MET A 214 -11.36 4.93 2.51
C MET A 214 -11.52 3.94 3.67
N SER A 215 -10.43 3.28 4.06
CA SER A 215 -10.37 2.47 5.29
C SER A 215 -9.19 2.93 6.14
N LEU A 216 -9.44 3.21 7.42
CA LEU A 216 -8.45 3.73 8.36
C LEU A 216 -8.40 2.87 9.63
N SER A 217 -7.21 2.38 9.98
CA SER A 217 -6.93 1.82 11.31
C SER A 217 -6.28 2.88 12.19
N LEU A 218 -6.99 3.35 13.21
CA LEU A 218 -6.60 4.48 14.06
C LEU A 218 -6.32 4.04 15.51
N SER A 219 -5.31 4.62 16.13
CA SER A 219 -5.05 4.51 17.57
C SER A 219 -5.08 5.87 18.25
N HIS A 220 -5.49 5.87 19.53
CA HIS A 220 -5.32 7.05 20.38
C HIS A 220 -3.83 7.39 20.51
N TYR A 221 -3.57 8.70 20.58
CA TYR A 221 -2.29 9.37 20.83
C TYR A 221 -1.24 8.48 21.53
N VAL A 222 -0.05 8.40 20.95
CA VAL A 222 1.12 7.76 21.58
C VAL A 222 1.98 8.89 22.14
N PRO A 223 1.99 9.14 23.45
CA PRO A 223 2.91 10.12 23.99
C PRO A 223 4.34 9.64 23.70
N VAL A 224 5.14 10.50 23.06
CA VAL A 224 6.58 10.48 23.28
C VAL A 224 6.76 10.84 24.74
N ILE A 225 6.85 9.85 25.62
CA ILE A 225 7.13 10.10 27.03
C ILE A 225 8.59 10.58 27.11
N GLN A 226 8.80 11.89 26.96
CA GLN A 226 9.78 12.56 27.79
C GLN A 226 9.20 12.50 29.21
N TYR A 227 9.99 11.97 30.15
CA TYR A 227 9.63 11.95 31.56
C TYR A 227 9.59 13.38 32.08
N ASP A 228 8.52 14.11 31.82
CA ASP A 228 7.99 15.12 32.73
C ASP A 228 6.60 15.61 32.28
N GLN A 229 5.76 15.90 33.27
CA GLN A 229 4.55 16.73 33.23
C GLN A 229 3.16 16.08 32.98
N SER A 230 2.45 16.01 34.11
CA SER A 230 1.02 16.25 34.38
C SER A 230 -0.08 15.54 33.58
N LEU A 231 -0.94 14.89 34.36
CA LEU A 231 -2.12 14.09 34.01
C LEU A 231 -3.29 14.87 33.36
N GLU A 232 -3.08 16.10 32.88
CA GLU A 232 -4.15 17.03 32.47
C GLU A 232 -4.34 17.19 30.94
N SER A 233 -3.48 16.61 30.09
CA SER A 233 -3.56 16.81 28.62
C SER A 233 -4.46 15.82 27.85
N TYR A 234 -5.11 14.87 28.52
CA TYR A 234 -5.95 13.86 27.87
C TYR A 234 -7.21 14.44 27.18
N GLY A 235 -7.65 15.64 27.56
CA GLY A 235 -8.83 16.30 26.98
C GLY A 235 -8.57 17.03 25.65
N GLU A 236 -7.39 17.63 25.46
CA GLU A 236 -7.08 18.45 24.26
C GLU A 236 -6.49 17.63 23.10
N GLY A 237 -5.83 16.50 23.38
CA GLY A 237 -5.29 15.63 22.32
C GLY A 237 -6.37 14.87 21.54
N GLY A 238 -7.51 14.59 22.18
CA GLY A 238 -8.63 13.87 21.57
C GLY A 238 -9.45 14.72 20.60
N THR A 239 -9.66 16.01 20.89
CA THR A 239 -10.41 16.93 20.02
C THR A 239 -9.63 17.24 18.73
N ARG A 240 -8.33 17.54 18.84
CA ARG A 240 -7.46 17.76 17.67
C ARG A 240 -7.38 16.54 16.75
N SER A 241 -7.34 15.34 17.33
CA SER A 241 -7.34 14.08 16.58
C SER A 241 -8.58 13.90 15.68
N VAL A 242 -9.75 14.36 16.14
CA VAL A 242 -11.00 14.30 15.36
C VAL A 242 -11.02 15.40 14.28
N GLU A 243 -10.50 16.58 14.60
CA GLU A 243 -10.36 17.68 13.64
C GLU A 243 -9.45 17.30 12.48
N ASP A 244 -8.30 16.67 12.73
CA ASP A 244 -7.36 16.27 11.68
C ASP A 244 -7.93 15.19 10.75
N VAL A 245 -8.65 14.21 11.30
CA VAL A 245 -9.40 13.25 10.48
C VAL A 245 -10.49 13.98 9.69
N GLY A 246 -11.20 14.94 10.30
CA GLY A 246 -12.18 15.77 9.62
C GLY A 246 -11.58 16.57 8.45
N ARG A 247 -10.38 17.13 8.63
CA ARG A 247 -9.63 17.83 7.58
C ARG A 247 -9.25 16.90 6.43
N LEU A 248 -8.79 15.67 6.73
CA LEU A 248 -8.51 14.67 5.70
C LEU A 248 -9.79 14.32 4.90
N LEU A 249 -10.90 14.09 5.61
CA LEU A 249 -12.18 13.75 4.97
C LEU A 249 -12.70 14.90 4.10
N ALA A 250 -12.44 16.16 4.48
CA ALA A 250 -12.80 17.33 3.66
C ALA A 250 -12.08 17.38 2.31
N LEU A 251 -10.94 16.68 2.15
CA LEU A 251 -10.22 16.54 0.89
C LEU A 251 -10.85 15.48 -0.04
N CYS A 252 -11.82 14.71 0.43
CA CYS A 252 -12.41 13.57 -0.27
C CYS A 252 -13.89 13.84 -0.60
N PRO A 253 -14.22 14.77 -1.53
CA PRO A 253 -15.60 15.20 -1.77
C PRO A 253 -16.50 14.13 -2.40
N GLN A 254 -15.91 13.07 -2.97
CA GLN A 254 -16.62 11.95 -3.62
C GLN A 254 -16.68 10.70 -2.73
N LEU A 255 -16.36 10.81 -1.44
CA LEU A 255 -16.28 9.65 -0.56
C LEU A 255 -17.67 9.06 -0.28
N GLU A 256 -17.88 7.82 -0.70
CA GLU A 256 -19.13 7.06 -0.50
C GLU A 256 -19.01 6.04 0.63
N SER A 257 -17.81 5.52 0.88
CA SER A 257 -17.56 4.45 1.85
C SER A 257 -16.40 4.81 2.78
N LEU A 258 -16.67 4.81 4.08
CA LEU A 258 -15.67 5.04 5.13
C LEU A 258 -15.68 3.89 6.14
N GLY A 259 -14.56 3.15 6.20
CA GLY A 259 -14.29 2.15 7.21
C GLY A 259 -13.36 2.70 8.29
N LEU A 260 -13.82 2.77 9.54
CA LEU A 260 -12.98 3.17 10.68
C LEU A 260 -12.80 1.99 11.63
N ALA A 261 -11.55 1.63 11.89
CA ALA A 261 -11.18 0.67 12.91
C ALA A 261 -10.44 1.39 14.05
N GLY A 262 -11.12 1.58 15.18
CA GLY A 262 -10.49 2.10 16.40
C GLY A 262 -9.79 0.98 17.17
N ARG A 263 -8.48 1.10 17.38
CA ARG A 263 -7.71 0.18 18.23
C ARG A 263 -7.37 0.89 19.54
N ILE A 264 -8.07 0.53 20.61
CA ILE A 264 -7.84 1.08 21.96
C ILE A 264 -6.52 0.51 22.50
N VAL A 265 -5.64 1.41 22.93
CA VAL A 265 -4.29 1.11 23.44
C VAL A 265 -4.28 0.89 24.96
N HIS A 266 -5.43 0.97 25.65
CA HIS A 266 -5.46 0.78 27.10
C HIS A 266 -5.05 -0.63 27.51
N GLY A 267 -4.18 -0.66 28.54
CA GLY A 267 -3.49 -1.83 29.04
C GLY A 267 -4.41 -3.02 29.25
N TRP A 268 -4.01 -4.15 28.68
CA TRP A 268 -4.56 -5.47 28.96
C TRP A 268 -4.07 -5.99 30.32
N GLU A 269 -4.19 -5.18 31.37
CA GLU A 269 -4.16 -5.68 32.74
C GLU A 269 -5.60 -5.75 33.28
N ARG A 270 -6.07 -7.00 33.38
CA ARG A 270 -7.21 -7.50 34.17
C ARG A 270 -8.60 -7.37 33.54
N SER A 271 -8.91 -8.34 32.70
CA SER A 271 -10.18 -9.07 32.78
C SER A 271 -9.95 -10.52 32.38
N ALA A 272 -9.35 -11.29 33.29
CA ALA A 272 -9.44 -12.75 33.33
C ALA A 272 -9.05 -13.22 34.74
N CYS A 273 -10.09 -13.59 35.50
CA CYS A 273 -10.11 -14.17 36.85
C CYS A 273 -9.75 -13.24 38.02
#